data_AF-A0A670HLV1-F1
#
_entry.id   AF-A0A670HLV1-F1
#
_cell.length_a   1.000
_cell.length_b   1.000
_cell.length_c   1.000
_cell.angle_alpha   90.00
_cell.angle_beta   90.00
_cell.angle_gamma   90.00
#
_symmetry.space_group_name_H-M   'P 1'
#
loop_
_entity.id
_entity.type
_entity.pdbx_description
1 polymer ?
#
loop_
_entity_poly.entity_id
_entity_poly.type
_entity_poly.pdbx_seq_one_letter_code
_entity_poly.pdbx_strand_id
1 'polypeptide(L)'
;LLTEKTPRKVQEAHQTLDLSVKVKEELPEKQALSLEMRCLRFRHFGYREAERPWEVLRQLWELCCQWLTPERHSKEQILELVTLEQFLTILPLEMQCWVRERNPETCAQALALADEFLLRLQEAEQVGRKFMYHSLIGFTHAPGDFPS
;
A
#
# COMPACT_ATOMS: atom_id res chain seq x y z
N LEU A 1 -77.47 25.31 9.56
CA LEU A 1 -76.23 25.95 9.10
C LEU A 1 -75.86 25.31 7.77
N LEU A 2 -76.13 26.05 6.70
CA LEU A 2 -75.64 25.77 5.35
C LEU A 2 -74.11 25.88 5.34
N THR A 3 -73.43 24.99 4.62
CA THR A 3 -72.46 25.38 3.58
C THR A 3 -72.06 24.18 2.75
N GLU A 4 -72.25 24.33 1.44
CA GLU A 4 -71.90 23.45 0.33
C GLU A 4 -70.38 23.20 0.21
N LYS A 5 -70.00 22.07 -0.40
CA LYS A 5 -69.03 22.01 -1.53
C LYS A 5 -68.72 20.58 -2.00
N THR A 6 -69.21 20.23 -3.18
CA THR A 6 -68.48 19.44 -4.21
C THR A 6 -67.56 20.41 -5.01
N PRO A 7 -66.65 20.01 -5.94
CA PRO A 7 -66.34 18.72 -6.57
C PRO A 7 -64.82 18.39 -6.76
N ARG A 8 -64.52 17.30 -7.49
CA ARG A 8 -63.20 16.72 -7.89
C ARG A 8 -62.33 17.62 -8.79
N LYS A 9 -60.98 17.46 -8.73
CA LYS A 9 -59.94 17.67 -9.78
C LYS A 9 -58.66 16.93 -9.34
N VAL A 10 -58.20 15.85 -9.99
CA VAL A 10 -57.24 15.76 -11.14
C VAL A 10 -55.96 16.58 -10.94
N GLN A 11 -54.81 15.90 -10.87
CA GLN A 11 -53.52 16.43 -11.36
C GLN A 11 -52.68 15.29 -11.95
N GLU A 12 -52.33 15.45 -13.21
CA GLU A 12 -51.49 14.60 -14.06
C GLU A 12 -49.99 14.83 -13.83
N ALA A 13 -49.21 13.99 -14.52
CA ALA A 13 -48.01 14.35 -15.27
C ALA A 13 -46.63 14.25 -14.60
N HIS A 14 -45.91 13.22 -15.07
CA HIS A 14 -44.54 13.26 -15.60
C HIS A 14 -43.43 13.89 -14.73
N GLN A 15 -42.41 13.09 -14.39
CA GLN A 15 -41.08 13.24 -15.00
C GLN A 15 -40.09 12.18 -14.50
N THR A 16 -39.43 11.58 -15.49
CA THR A 16 -38.24 10.73 -15.49
C THR A 16 -37.04 11.44 -14.84
N LEU A 17 -35.95 10.68 -14.64
CA LEU A 17 -34.58 11.03 -14.23
C LEU A 17 -34.35 10.77 -12.73
N ASP A 18 -33.31 10.07 -12.29
CA ASP A 18 -31.93 10.20 -12.75
C ASP A 18 -31.11 8.94 -12.43
N LEU A 19 -30.28 8.54 -13.39
CA LEU A 19 -29.28 7.49 -13.26
C LEU A 19 -28.18 8.00 -12.32
N SER A 20 -28.22 7.63 -11.06
CA SER A 20 -27.04 7.76 -10.18
C SER A 20 -26.04 6.66 -10.51
N VAL A 21 -25.35 6.83 -11.63
CA VAL A 21 -23.94 6.45 -11.73
C VAL A 21 -23.22 7.30 -10.71
N LYS A 22 -22.84 6.73 -9.57
CA LYS A 22 -21.89 7.40 -8.70
C LYS A 22 -20.84 6.45 -8.16
N VAL A 23 -19.74 6.52 -8.90
CA VAL A 23 -18.37 6.45 -8.41
C VAL A 23 -17.96 5.07 -7.91
N LYS A 24 -17.31 4.36 -8.83
CA LYS A 24 -16.15 3.52 -8.54
C LYS A 24 -15.28 4.30 -7.54
N GLU A 25 -15.40 3.98 -6.26
CA GLU A 25 -14.57 4.53 -5.20
C GLU A 25 -13.14 4.02 -5.39
N GLU A 26 -12.43 4.74 -6.24
CA GLU A 26 -11.00 4.99 -6.17
C GLU A 26 -10.69 5.49 -4.76
N LEU A 27 -10.29 4.59 -3.85
CA LEU A 27 -9.52 4.93 -2.64
C LEU A 27 -8.61 3.73 -2.27
N PRO A 28 -7.53 3.47 -3.03
CA PRO A 28 -6.56 2.43 -2.69
C PRO A 28 -5.72 2.82 -1.46
N GLU A 29 -5.36 4.11 -1.34
CA GLU A 29 -4.35 4.57 -0.38
C GLU A 29 -4.77 4.46 1.10
N LYS A 30 -6.06 4.62 1.43
CA LYS A 30 -6.57 4.42 2.80
C LYS A 30 -6.67 2.94 3.17
N GLN A 31 -6.80 2.05 2.19
CA GLN A 31 -6.98 0.61 2.43
C GLN A 31 -5.64 -0.10 2.63
N ALA A 32 -4.58 0.30 1.94
CA ALA A 32 -3.28 -0.32 2.09
C ALA A 32 -2.65 -0.04 3.48
N LEU A 33 -2.76 1.20 4.00
CA LEU A 33 -2.36 1.50 5.39
C LEU A 33 -3.19 0.66 6.38
N SER A 34 -4.44 0.36 6.04
CA SER A 34 -5.29 -0.49 6.87
C SER A 34 -4.83 -1.96 6.88
N LEU A 35 -4.25 -2.49 5.79
CA LEU A 35 -3.87 -3.89 5.70
C LEU A 35 -2.59 -4.17 6.50
N GLU A 36 -1.56 -3.35 6.31
CA GLU A 36 -0.31 -3.46 7.08
C GLU A 36 -0.58 -3.27 8.58
N MET A 37 -1.39 -2.26 8.96
CA MET A 37 -1.79 -2.07 10.37
C MET A 37 -2.53 -3.28 10.95
N ARG A 38 -3.43 -3.91 10.19
CA ARG A 38 -4.14 -5.13 10.63
C ARG A 38 -3.18 -6.30 10.81
N CYS A 39 -2.22 -6.48 9.91
CA CYS A 39 -1.17 -7.47 10.05
C CYS A 39 -0.32 -7.24 11.30
N LEU A 40 0.15 -6.01 11.51
CA LEU A 40 0.94 -5.64 12.67
C LEU A 40 0.20 -5.90 13.98
N ARG A 41 -1.11 -5.58 14.03
CA ARG A 41 -1.95 -5.87 15.21
C ARG A 41 -2.04 -7.37 15.50
N PHE A 42 -2.15 -8.21 14.48
CA PHE A 42 -2.16 -9.66 14.65
C PHE A 42 -0.79 -10.18 15.14
N ARG A 43 0.31 -9.77 14.50
CA ARG A 43 1.67 -10.24 14.82
C ARG A 43 2.19 -9.76 16.18
N HIS A 44 1.84 -8.54 16.57
CA HIS A 44 2.26 -7.93 17.85
C HIS A 44 1.26 -8.17 18.97
N PHE A 45 0.23 -8.98 18.76
CA PHE A 45 -0.67 -9.38 19.82
C PHE A 45 0.09 -10.20 20.86
N GLY A 46 0.15 -9.70 22.09
CA GLY A 46 0.85 -10.33 23.21
C GLY A 46 -0.11 -11.03 24.17
N TYR A 47 0.33 -12.16 24.70
CA TYR A 47 -0.38 -12.87 25.77
C TYR A 47 -0.17 -12.14 27.11
N ARG A 48 -1.24 -11.78 27.82
CA ARG A 48 -1.13 -11.18 29.17
C ARG A 48 -1.39 -12.22 30.25
N GLU A 49 -0.63 -12.17 31.35
CA GLU A 49 -0.70 -13.17 32.44
C GLU A 49 -2.11 -13.31 33.08
N ALA A 50 -2.94 -12.27 33.01
CA ALA A 50 -4.29 -12.28 33.54
C ALA A 50 -5.36 -12.83 32.58
N GLU A 51 -5.01 -13.09 31.31
CA GLU A 51 -5.96 -13.50 30.28
C GLU A 51 -6.13 -15.02 30.22
N ARG A 52 -7.34 -15.49 29.90
CA ARG A 52 -7.56 -16.93 29.72
C ARG A 52 -7.09 -17.36 28.33
N PRO A 53 -6.44 -18.53 28.18
CA PRO A 53 -5.94 -19.01 26.88
C PRO A 53 -6.98 -19.02 25.75
N TRP A 54 -8.23 -19.39 26.05
CA TRP A 54 -9.29 -19.42 25.05
C TRP A 54 -9.76 -18.01 24.63
N GLU A 55 -9.68 -17.03 25.52
CA GLU A 55 -9.99 -15.62 25.22
C GLU A 55 -8.90 -15.03 24.30
N VAL A 56 -7.64 -15.35 24.58
CA VAL A 56 -6.49 -15.01 23.73
C VAL A 56 -6.63 -15.63 22.34
N LEU A 57 -6.97 -16.93 22.27
CA LEU A 57 -7.17 -17.61 20.99
C LEU A 57 -8.33 -16.99 20.18
N ARG A 58 -9.45 -16.67 20.83
CA ARG A 58 -10.59 -16.00 20.17
C ARG A 58 -10.17 -14.64 19.60
N GLN A 59 -9.43 -13.83 20.36
CA GLN A 59 -8.94 -12.53 19.91
C GLN A 59 -7.95 -12.65 18.75
N LEU A 60 -7.02 -13.61 18.81
CA LEU A 60 -6.10 -13.91 17.72
C LEU A 60 -6.85 -14.31 16.44
N TRP A 61 -7.89 -15.13 16.58
CA TRP A 61 -8.75 -15.51 15.46
C TRP A 61 -9.43 -14.30 14.83
N GLU A 62 -10.03 -13.42 15.63
CA GLU A 62 -10.67 -12.19 15.16
C GLU A 62 -9.68 -11.26 14.45
N LEU A 63 -8.46 -11.10 14.98
CA LEU A 63 -7.40 -10.31 14.35
C LEU A 63 -6.94 -10.93 13.02
N CYS A 64 -6.82 -12.26 12.97
CA CYS A 64 -6.49 -13.00 11.75
C CYS A 64 -7.56 -12.80 10.66
N CYS A 65 -8.84 -12.93 11.02
CA CYS A 65 -9.96 -12.65 10.11
C CYS A 65 -9.97 -11.18 9.66
N GLN A 66 -9.68 -10.22 10.54
CA GLN A 66 -9.57 -8.82 10.14
C GLN A 66 -8.44 -8.59 9.14
N TRP A 67 -7.27 -9.20 9.34
CA TRP A 67 -6.14 -9.07 8.43
C TRP A 67 -6.38 -9.76 7.09
N LEU A 68 -6.73 -11.04 7.10
CA LEU A 68 -6.79 -11.89 5.91
C LEU A 68 -8.16 -11.85 5.21
N THR A 69 -9.22 -11.37 5.88
CA THR A 69 -10.61 -11.31 5.39
C THR A 69 -11.00 -12.52 4.53
N PRO A 70 -10.97 -13.74 5.12
CA PRO A 70 -11.16 -14.99 4.37
C PRO A 70 -12.54 -15.10 3.70
N GLU A 71 -13.52 -14.28 4.10
CA GLU A 71 -14.83 -14.19 3.47
C GLU A 71 -14.79 -13.52 2.09
N ARG A 72 -13.73 -12.75 1.82
CA ARG A 72 -13.54 -11.98 0.58
C ARG A 72 -12.37 -12.46 -0.28
N HIS A 73 -11.45 -13.21 0.32
CA HIS A 73 -10.23 -13.66 -0.35
C HIS A 73 -10.25 -15.17 -0.63
N SER A 74 -9.80 -15.54 -1.83
CA SER A 74 -9.51 -16.94 -2.15
C SER A 74 -8.31 -17.45 -1.34
N LYS A 75 -8.13 -18.76 -1.33
CA LYS A 75 -6.96 -19.39 -0.69
C LYS A 75 -5.64 -18.83 -1.24
N GLU A 76 -5.58 -18.65 -2.55
CA GLU A 76 -4.39 -18.13 -3.26
C GLU A 76 -4.12 -16.68 -2.86
N GLN A 77 -5.16 -15.85 -2.75
CA GLN A 77 -5.04 -14.47 -2.28
C GLN A 77 -4.57 -14.40 -0.82
N ILE A 78 -5.07 -15.28 0.05
CA ILE A 78 -4.59 -15.38 1.44
C ILE A 78 -3.10 -15.76 1.47
N LEU A 79 -2.69 -16.73 0.66
CA LEU A 79 -1.28 -17.12 0.56
C LEU A 79 -0.42 -15.96 0.03
N GLU A 80 -0.92 -15.20 -0.93
CA GLU A 80 -0.23 -14.02 -1.44
C GLU A 80 -0.07 -12.95 -0.35
N LEU A 81 -1.09 -12.67 0.45
CA LEU A 81 -1.02 -11.69 1.55
C LEU A 81 0.04 -12.08 2.60
N VAL A 82 0.08 -13.35 2.99
CA VAL A 82 1.09 -13.87 3.93
C VAL A 82 2.49 -13.82 3.30
N THR A 83 2.60 -14.16 2.02
CA THR A 83 3.87 -14.10 1.29
C THR A 83 4.37 -12.66 1.15
N LEU A 84 3.48 -11.71 0.89
CA LEU A 84 3.79 -10.30 0.81
C LEU A 84 4.33 -9.77 2.14
N GLU A 85 3.66 -10.08 3.25
CA GLU A 85 4.17 -9.70 4.58
C GLU A 85 5.56 -10.29 4.83
N GLN A 86 5.75 -11.58 4.56
CA GLN A 86 7.04 -12.24 4.74
C GLN A 86 8.11 -11.61 3.83
N PHE A 87 7.78 -11.30 2.57
CA PHE A 87 8.68 -10.63 1.64
C PHE A 87 9.12 -9.27 2.20
N LEU A 88 8.17 -8.44 2.62
CA LEU A 88 8.49 -7.12 3.18
C LEU A 88 9.35 -7.20 4.45
N THR A 89 9.19 -8.24 5.28
CA THR A 89 9.97 -8.39 6.53
C THR A 89 11.41 -8.84 6.31
N ILE A 90 11.70 -9.58 5.24
CA ILE A 90 13.06 -10.09 4.97
C ILE A 90 13.92 -9.13 4.13
N LEU A 91 13.34 -8.06 3.57
CA LEU A 91 14.11 -7.07 2.82
C LEU A 91 15.17 -6.39 3.71
N PRO A 92 16.35 -6.04 3.16
CA PRO A 92 17.32 -5.19 3.85
C PRO A 92 16.69 -3.88 4.31
N LEU A 93 17.15 -3.32 5.43
CA LEU A 93 16.48 -2.20 6.13
C LEU A 93 16.18 -1.00 5.21
N GLU A 94 17.13 -0.58 4.40
CA GLU A 94 16.98 0.59 3.52
C GLU A 94 15.93 0.33 2.44
N MET A 95 15.98 -0.84 1.81
CA MET A 95 15.00 -1.27 0.80
C MET A 95 13.63 -1.45 1.45
N GLN A 96 13.58 -2.06 2.62
CA GLN A 96 12.38 -2.32 3.39
C GLN A 96 11.62 -1.04 3.71
N CYS A 97 12.31 -0.03 4.26
CA CYS A 97 11.72 1.29 4.50
C CYS A 97 11.17 1.89 3.21
N TRP A 98 11.97 1.87 2.14
CA TRP A 98 11.60 2.45 0.86
C TRP A 98 10.38 1.76 0.21
N VAL A 99 10.31 0.42 0.27
CA VAL A 99 9.19 -0.34 -0.28
C VAL A 99 7.93 -0.13 0.56
N ARG A 100 8.04 -0.15 1.90
CA ARG A 100 6.88 0.05 2.80
C ARG A 100 6.28 1.45 2.72
N GLU A 101 7.09 2.48 2.54
CA GLU A 101 6.60 3.86 2.32
C GLU A 101 5.65 3.98 1.13
N ARG A 102 5.76 3.08 0.15
CA ARG A 102 4.92 3.02 -1.06
C ARG A 102 3.76 2.02 -0.94
N ASN A 103 3.69 1.31 0.18
CA ASN A 103 2.51 0.55 0.61
C ASN A 103 1.97 -0.46 -0.43
N PRO A 104 2.78 -1.42 -0.88
CA PRO A 104 2.34 -2.41 -1.87
C PRO A 104 1.23 -3.31 -1.32
N GLU A 105 0.22 -3.57 -2.15
CA GLU A 105 -0.92 -4.44 -1.84
C GLU A 105 -0.72 -5.87 -2.38
N THR A 106 0.20 -6.06 -3.33
CA THR A 106 0.47 -7.36 -3.98
C THR A 106 1.95 -7.69 -3.98
N CYS A 107 2.28 -8.98 -4.09
CA CYS A 107 3.67 -9.43 -4.23
C CYS A 107 4.32 -8.81 -5.48
N ALA A 108 3.57 -8.69 -6.57
CA ALA A 108 4.05 -8.09 -7.82
C ALA A 108 4.43 -6.61 -7.65
N GLN A 109 3.62 -5.83 -6.94
CA GLN A 109 3.95 -4.44 -6.64
C GLN A 109 5.20 -4.34 -5.77
N ALA A 110 5.30 -5.13 -4.70
CA ALA A 110 6.46 -5.12 -3.83
C ALA A 110 7.75 -5.50 -4.56
N LEU A 111 7.68 -6.48 -5.47
CA LEU A 111 8.81 -6.88 -6.31
C LEU A 111 9.25 -5.75 -7.25
N ALA A 112 8.31 -5.13 -7.98
CA ALA A 112 8.62 -4.03 -8.88
C ALA A 112 9.29 -2.86 -8.14
N LEU A 113 8.84 -2.57 -6.92
CA LEU A 113 9.43 -1.57 -6.05
C LEU A 113 10.85 -1.96 -5.60
N ALA A 114 11.07 -3.22 -5.20
CA ALA A 114 12.40 -3.70 -4.85
C ALA A 114 13.39 -3.60 -6.03
N ASP A 115 12.95 -3.96 -7.24
CA ASP A 115 13.76 -3.84 -8.46
C ASP A 115 14.09 -2.37 -8.78
N GLU A 116 13.12 -1.47 -8.64
CA GLU A 116 13.35 -0.03 -8.82
C GLU A 116 14.37 0.52 -7.82
N PHE A 117 14.31 0.08 -6.56
CA PHE A 117 15.29 0.45 -5.54
C PHE A 117 16.71 0.00 -5.92
N LEU A 118 16.87 -1.24 -6.41
CA LEU A 118 18.17 -1.74 -6.86
C LEU A 118 18.72 -0.97 -8.06
N LEU A 119 17.86 -0.60 -9.02
CA LEU A 119 18.26 0.20 -10.17
C LEU A 119 18.80 1.57 -9.73
N ARG A 120 18.10 2.23 -8.80
CA ARG A 120 18.53 3.53 -8.25
C ARG A 120 19.87 3.44 -7.50
N LEU A 121 20.10 2.36 -6.75
CA LEU A 121 21.39 2.11 -6.10
C LEU A 121 22.51 1.98 -7.14
N GLN A 122 22.27 1.22 -8.21
CA GLN A 122 23.25 1.05 -9.28
C GLN A 122 23.56 2.39 -9.98
N GLU A 123 22.54 3.20 -10.27
CA GLU A 123 22.72 4.53 -10.86
C GLU A 123 23.53 5.46 -9.94
N ALA A 124 23.22 5.49 -8.65
CA ALA A 124 23.95 6.30 -7.67
C ALA A 124 25.43 5.91 -7.58
N GLU A 125 25.74 4.61 -7.60
CA GLU A 125 27.12 4.14 -7.65
C GLU A 125 27.84 4.53 -8.94
N GLN A 126 27.17 4.45 -10.09
CA GLN A 126 27.77 4.80 -11.38
C GLN A 126 28.01 6.29 -11.52
N VAL A 127 27.12 7.11 -10.95
CA VAL A 127 27.29 8.56 -10.85
C VAL A 127 28.47 8.89 -9.94
N GLY A 128 28.56 8.27 -8.75
CA GLY A 128 29.71 8.42 -7.86
C GLY A 128 31.03 8.01 -8.51
N ARG A 129 31.03 6.89 -9.25
CA ARG A 129 32.19 6.44 -10.04
C ARG A 129 32.54 7.46 -11.13
N LYS A 130 31.58 7.94 -11.92
CA LYS A 130 31.84 8.97 -12.96
C LYS A 130 32.43 10.25 -12.39
N PHE A 131 31.93 10.72 -11.24
CA PHE A 131 32.49 11.89 -10.56
C PHE A 131 33.94 11.64 -10.09
N MET A 132 34.24 10.45 -9.58
CA MET A 132 35.59 10.05 -9.20
C MET A 132 36.53 9.91 -10.41
N TYR A 133 36.08 9.32 -11.52
CA TYR A 133 36.87 9.25 -12.76
C TYR A 133 37.12 10.66 -13.32
N HIS A 134 36.13 11.55 -13.32
CA HIS A 134 36.29 12.91 -13.82
C HIS A 134 37.22 13.76 -12.93
N SER A 135 37.22 13.54 -11.60
CA SER A 135 38.18 14.21 -10.70
C SER A 135 39.60 13.64 -10.81
N LEU A 136 39.76 12.36 -11.11
CA LEU A 136 41.07 11.73 -11.35
C LEU A 136 41.71 12.16 -12.69
N ILE A 137 40.92 12.30 -13.75
CA ILE A 137 41.41 12.71 -15.08
C ILE A 137 41.71 14.22 -15.14
N GLY A 138 41.15 15.02 -14.23
CA GLY A 138 41.41 16.46 -14.12
C GLY A 138 42.82 16.87 -13.66
N PHE A 139 43.68 15.93 -13.24
CA PHE A 139 45.05 16.21 -12.77
C PHE A 139 46.16 15.90 -13.79
N THR A 140 45.85 15.41 -14.99
CA THR A 140 46.87 15.20 -16.02
C THR A 140 47.10 16.48 -16.83
N HIS A 141 47.67 17.51 -16.20
CA HIS A 141 48.41 18.54 -16.95
C HIS A 141 49.76 17.94 -17.32
N ALA A 142 50.03 17.82 -18.62
CA ALA A 142 51.37 17.49 -19.12
C ALA A 142 52.27 18.73 -18.95
N PRO A 143 53.45 18.63 -18.31
CA PRO A 143 54.48 19.62 -18.48
C PRO A 143 55.48 19.08 -19.52
N GLY A 144 55.12 19.26 -20.78
CA GLY A 144 56.10 19.45 -21.84
C GLY A 144 56.41 20.94 -21.90
N ASP A 145 57.36 21.39 -21.10
CA ASP A 145 58.08 22.65 -21.27
C ASP A 145 59.40 22.53 -20.49
N PHE A 146 60.45 22.08 -21.19
CA PHE A 146 61.84 22.28 -20.75
C PHE A 146 62.32 23.59 -21.35
N PRO A 147 62.69 24.61 -20.55
CA PRO A 147 63.32 25.80 -21.10
C PRO A 147 64.78 25.50 -21.45
N SER A 148 65.18 26.05 -22.60
CA SER A 148 66.49 25.96 -23.28
C SER A 148 67.69 26.39 -22.45
#